data_AF-A0A933SU49-F1
#
_entry.id   AF-A0A933SU49-F1
#
_cell.length_a   1.000
_cell.length_b   1.000
_cell.length_c   1.000
_cell.angle_alpha   90.00
_cell.angle_beta   90.00
_cell.angle_gamma   90.00
#
_symmetry.space_group_name_H-M   'P 1'
#
loop_
_entity.id
_entity.type
_entity.pdbx_description
1 polymer ?
#
loop_
_entity_poly.entity_id
_entity_poly.type
_entity_poly.pdbx_seq_one_letter_code
_entity_poly.pdbx_strand_id
1 'polypeptide(L)'
;MIWGYLSFRRQKIIGVTEFTVWNWEHGTEPELKHMPKIIEFLGYVPFECPEDPIGKLRYFKLVNGLSYERLGEMMDRDPGQLMDWV
;
A
#
# COMPACT_ATOMS: atom_id res chain seq x y z
N MET A 1 2.03 29.88 10.82
CA MET A 1 0.89 29.06 10.39
C MET A 1 1.20 28.44 9.02
N ILE A 2 2.17 27.50 8.97
CA ILE A 2 2.76 26.97 7.71
C ILE A 2 2.17 25.58 7.33
N TRP A 3 1.44 24.95 8.26
CA TRP A 3 1.05 23.54 8.15
C TRP A 3 -0.24 23.25 7.37
N GLY A 4 -1.03 24.27 7.01
CA GLY A 4 -2.28 24.07 6.24
C GLY A 4 -2.06 23.89 4.73
N TYR A 5 -1.01 24.47 4.16
CA TYR A 5 -0.76 24.42 2.71
C TYR A 5 -0.13 23.10 2.23
N LEU A 6 0.59 22.41 3.11
CA LEU A 6 1.27 21.14 2.80
C LEU A 6 0.31 19.95 2.74
N SER A 7 -0.79 19.98 3.50
CA SER A 7 -1.75 18.86 3.53
C SER A 7 -2.72 18.89 2.32
N PHE A 8 -3.11 20.08 1.87
CA PHE A 8 -3.95 20.25 0.68
C PHE A 8 -3.31 19.73 -0.62
N ARG A 9 -1.99 19.93 -0.80
CA ARG A 9 -1.28 19.42 -1.98
C ARG A 9 -1.20 17.89 -2.01
N ARG A 10 -1.15 17.22 -0.86
CA ARG A 10 -1.11 15.75 -0.80
C ARG A 10 -2.47 15.13 -1.17
N GLN A 11 -3.58 15.68 -0.67
CA GLN A 11 -4.93 15.13 -0.88
C GLN A 11 -5.31 14.96 -2.36
N LYS A 12 -5.02 15.95 -3.21
CA LYS A 12 -5.40 15.92 -4.64
C LYS A 12 -4.70 14.85 -5.45
N ILE A 13 -3.52 14.40 -5.04
CA ILE A 13 -2.69 13.47 -5.82
C ILE A 13 -3.05 12.01 -5.51
N ILE A 14 -3.34 11.72 -4.23
CA ILE A 14 -3.72 10.37 -3.77
C ILE A 14 -5.24 10.13 -3.79
N GLY A 15 -6.04 11.20 -3.87
CA GLY A 15 -7.51 11.14 -3.86
C GLY A 15 -8.09 10.70 -2.52
N VAL A 16 -7.37 10.95 -1.43
CA VAL A 16 -7.77 10.65 -0.05
C VAL A 16 -7.98 11.94 0.74
N THR A 17 -8.79 11.88 1.78
CA THR A 17 -9.08 13.06 2.60
C THR A 17 -7.89 13.42 3.50
N GLU A 18 -7.86 14.66 3.95
CA GLU A 18 -6.85 15.18 4.88
C GLU A 18 -6.77 14.35 6.16
N PHE A 19 -7.92 13.84 6.61
CA PHE A 19 -8.03 12.97 7.77
C PHE A 19 -7.37 11.60 7.55
N THR A 20 -7.45 11.05 6.33
CA THR A 20 -6.78 9.79 5.98
C THR A 20 -5.26 9.94 6.03
N VAL A 21 -4.71 11.05 5.50
CA VAL A 21 -3.27 11.34 5.57
C VAL A 21 -2.84 11.56 7.02
N TRP A 22 -3.62 12.33 7.77
CA TRP A 22 -3.34 12.59 9.19
C TRP A 22 -3.33 11.30 10.02
N ASN A 23 -4.25 10.37 9.76
CA ASN A 23 -4.28 9.07 10.43
C ASN A 23 -3.02 8.24 10.12
N TRP A 24 -2.52 8.28 8.89
CA TRP A 24 -1.28 7.57 8.53
C TRP A 24 -0.06 8.17 9.23
N GLU A 25 0.01 9.50 9.31
CA GLU A 25 1.07 10.18 10.07
C GLU A 25 0.99 9.90 11.58
N HIS A 26 -0.18 9.48 12.09
CA HIS A 26 -0.42 9.13 13.50
C HIS A 26 -0.47 7.62 13.75
N GLY A 27 0.09 6.81 12.85
CA GLY A 27 0.31 5.38 13.06
C GLY A 27 -0.82 4.45 12.61
N THR A 28 -1.79 4.95 11.86
CA THR A 28 -2.77 4.09 11.17
C THR A 28 -2.17 3.56 9.88
N GLU A 29 -2.12 2.24 9.72
CA GLU A 29 -1.61 1.67 8.46
C GLU A 29 -2.59 1.94 7.30
N PRO A 30 -2.09 2.40 6.14
CA PRO A 30 -2.91 2.57 4.94
C PRO A 30 -3.51 1.25 4.45
N GLU A 31 -4.75 1.30 3.96
CA GLU A 31 -5.35 0.12 3.31
C GLU A 31 -4.59 -0.24 2.02
N LEU A 32 -4.49 -1.55 1.72
CA LEU A 32 -3.76 -2.09 0.56
C LEU A 32 -4.09 -1.37 -0.76
N LYS A 33 -5.37 -1.03 -1.00
CA LYS A 33 -5.82 -0.35 -2.22
C LYS A 33 -5.18 1.03 -2.44
N HIS A 34 -4.70 1.68 -1.37
CA HIS A 34 -4.08 3.00 -1.43
C HIS A 34 -2.57 2.94 -1.65
N MET A 35 -1.94 1.79 -1.41
CA MET A 35 -0.49 1.65 -1.49
C MET A 35 0.12 2.01 -2.86
N PRO A 36 -0.45 1.57 -3.99
CA PRO A 36 0.09 1.93 -5.30
C PRO A 36 0.14 3.45 -5.51
N LYS A 37 -0.93 4.15 -5.12
CA LYS A 37 -1.01 5.61 -5.24
C LYS A 37 -0.07 6.33 -4.28
N ILE A 38 0.14 5.78 -3.08
CA ILE A 38 1.11 6.30 -2.12
C ILE A 38 2.52 6.18 -2.68
N ILE A 39 2.88 5.03 -3.25
CA ILE A 39 4.21 4.77 -3.84
C ILE A 39 4.44 5.66 -5.06
N GLU A 40 3.45 5.80 -5.94
CA GLU A 40 3.48 6.72 -7.08
C GLU A 40 3.70 8.17 -6.61
N PHE A 41 2.99 8.59 -5.55
CA PHE A 41 3.13 9.92 -4.98
C PHE A 41 4.51 10.17 -4.35
N LEU A 42 5.03 9.19 -3.59
CA LEU A 42 6.35 9.29 -2.96
C LEU A 42 7.48 9.20 -3.98
N GLY A 43 7.26 8.53 -5.11
CA GLY A 43 8.28 8.21 -6.11
C GLY A 43 9.23 7.09 -5.65
N TYR A 44 8.99 6.48 -4.50
CA TYR A 44 9.74 5.35 -3.95
C TYR A 44 8.85 4.51 -3.02
N VAL A 45 9.27 3.28 -2.74
CA VAL A 45 8.60 2.40 -1.77
C VAL A 45 9.17 2.66 -0.37
N PRO A 46 8.36 3.06 0.62
CA PRO A 46 8.87 3.52 1.93
C PRO A 46 9.23 2.38 2.90
N PHE A 47 9.23 1.13 2.45
CA PHE A 47 9.52 -0.05 3.26
C PHE A 47 10.44 -1.01 2.50
N GLU A 48 11.22 -1.78 3.26
CA GLU A 48 12.19 -2.71 2.70
C GLU A 48 11.52 -3.93 2.06
N CYS A 49 12.14 -4.44 1.00
CA CYS A 49 11.73 -5.70 0.38
C CYS A 49 12.39 -6.86 1.15
N PRO A 50 11.60 -7.76 1.76
CA PRO A 50 12.16 -8.92 2.45
C PRO A 50 12.91 -9.84 1.47
N GLU A 51 13.92 -10.55 1.95
CA GLU A 51 14.69 -11.48 1.11
C GLU A 51 14.00 -12.83 0.91
N ASP A 52 13.13 -13.21 1.86
CA ASP A 52 12.45 -14.50 1.86
C ASP A 52 11.33 -14.57 0.81
N PRO A 53 11.06 -15.74 0.22
CA PRO A 53 10.07 -15.88 -0.86
C PRO A 53 8.65 -15.42 -0.49
N ILE A 54 8.24 -15.67 0.76
CA ILE A 54 6.90 -15.31 1.25
C ILE A 54 6.81 -13.80 1.48
N GLY A 55 7.85 -13.20 2.07
CA GLY A 55 8.00 -11.77 2.27
C GLY A 55 8.04 -11.00 0.95
N LYS A 56 8.68 -11.54 -0.10
CA LYS A 56 8.62 -10.99 -1.46
C LYS A 56 7.20 -11.01 -2.03
N LEU A 57 6.44 -12.07 -1.77
CA LEU A 57 5.05 -12.19 -2.20
C LEU A 57 4.15 -11.17 -1.48
N ARG A 58 4.35 -10.98 -0.17
CA ARG A 58 3.71 -9.93 0.64
C ARG A 58 4.06 -8.54 0.12
N TYR A 59 5.33 -8.31 -0.15
CA TYR A 59 5.84 -7.06 -0.70
C TYR A 59 5.19 -6.76 -2.06
N PHE A 60 5.15 -7.74 -2.96
CA PHE A 60 4.53 -7.60 -4.27
C PHE A 60 3.03 -7.29 -4.18
N LYS A 61 2.31 -7.98 -3.29
CA LYS A 61 0.89 -7.72 -3.00
C LYS A 61 0.67 -6.30 -2.49
N LEU A 62 1.49 -5.86 -1.54
CA LEU A 62 1.43 -4.51 -0.94
C LEU A 62 1.70 -3.43 -1.98
N VAL A 63 2.82 -3.51 -2.70
CA VAL A 63 3.23 -2.50 -3.69
C VAL A 63 2.19 -2.32 -4.79
N ASN A 64 1.53 -3.42 -5.20
CA ASN A 64 0.52 -3.40 -6.24
C ASN A 64 -0.92 -3.26 -5.70
N GLY A 65 -1.11 -3.19 -4.38
CA GLY A 65 -2.42 -3.05 -3.75
C GLY A 65 -3.39 -4.19 -4.07
N LEU A 66 -2.86 -5.41 -4.23
CA LEU A 66 -3.63 -6.58 -4.66
C LEU A 66 -4.37 -7.24 -3.48
N SER A 67 -5.57 -7.75 -3.74
CA SER A 67 -6.22 -8.73 -2.86
C SER A 67 -5.58 -10.12 -3.04
N TYR A 68 -5.80 -11.04 -2.11
CA TYR A 68 -5.35 -12.43 -2.26
C TYR A 68 -5.97 -13.12 -3.48
N GLU A 69 -7.22 -12.79 -3.80
CA GLU A 69 -7.92 -13.30 -4.98
C GLU A 69 -7.20 -12.87 -6.26
N ARG A 70 -6.90 -11.57 -6.39
CA ARG A 70 -6.18 -11.05 -7.57
C ARG A 70 -4.76 -11.58 -7.66
N LEU A 71 -4.09 -11.76 -6.53
CA LEU A 71 -2.76 -12.36 -6.51
C LEU A 71 -2.81 -13.83 -6.95
N GLY A 72 -3.81 -14.59 -6.52
CA GLY A 72 -4.04 -15.98 -6.93
C GLY A 72 -4.29 -16.10 -8.43
N GLU A 73 -5.18 -15.28 -8.98
CA GLU A 73 -5.43 -15.21 -10.42
C GLU A 73 -4.15 -14.89 -11.22
N MET A 74 -3.33 -13.94 -10.75
CA MET A 74 -2.09 -13.57 -11.43
C MET A 74 -1.01 -14.67 -11.38
N MET A 75 -1.02 -15.49 -10.33
CA MET A 75 -0.03 -16.56 -10.13
C MET A 75 -0.52 -17.93 -10.63
N ASP A 76 -1.74 -18.00 -11.16
CA ASP A 76 -2.43 -19.26 -11.50
C ASP A 76 -2.45 -20.24 -10.31
N ARG A 77 -2.76 -19.68 -9.12
CA ARG A 77 -2.75 -20.38 -7.83
C ARG A 77 -4.06 -20.14 -7.10
N ASP A 78 -4.50 -21.14 -6.34
CA ASP A 78 -5.67 -21.01 -5.48
C ASP A 78 -5.43 -19.92 -4.39
N PRO A 79 -6.33 -18.94 -4.23
CA PRO A 79 -6.19 -17.89 -3.21
C PRO A 79 -6.10 -18.42 -1.78
N GLY A 80 -6.72 -19.58 -1.49
CA GLY A 80 -6.64 -20.24 -0.19
C GLY A 80 -5.23 -20.75 0.11
N GLN A 81 -4.52 -21.29 -0.88
CA GLN A 81 -3.10 -21.65 -0.73
C GLN A 81 -2.22 -20.44 -0.42
N LEU A 82 -2.57 -19.25 -0.94
CA LEU A 82 -1.83 -18.02 -0.66
C LEU A 82 -2.13 -17.45 0.74
N MET A 83 -3.36 -17.62 1.24
CA MET A 83 -3.71 -17.25 2.61
C MET A 83 -3.01 -18.14 3.65
N ASP A 84 -2.84 -19.44 3.36
CA ASP A 84 -2.11 -20.36 4.24
C ASP A 84 -0.62 -20.02 4.35
N TRP A 85 -0.06 -19.26 3.42
CA TRP A 85 1.35 -18.87 3.41
C TRP A 85 1.60 -17.48 4.02
N VAL A 86 0.56 -16.65 4.18
CA VAL A 86 0.72 -15.19 4.38
C VAL A 86 -0.21 -14.61 5.44
#